data_AF-A0A7L1LXQ6-F1
#
_entry.id   AF-A0A7L1LXQ6-F1
#
_cell.length_a   1.000
_cell.length_b   1.000
_cell.length_c   1.000
_cell.angle_alpha   90.00
_cell.angle_beta   90.00
_cell.angle_gamma   90.00
#
_symmetry.space_group_name_H-M   'P 1'
#
loop_
_entity.id
_entity.type
_entity.pdbx_description
1 polymer ?
#
loop_
_entity_poly.entity_id
_entity_poly.type
_entity_poly.pdbx_seq_one_letter_code
_entity_poly.pdbx_strand_id
1 'polypeptide(L)'
;MDAAGSQVADECAQYAGLYKNGFVTTQGGNLLCSKIIHLITDNQVKSQVSKVLHECEQRMYKSVAFPAIGTGQAGQSSAKVADEMLDAIVEFTRQKSVQHLQTIKIVIFQTNMLTDFYQSMKKREDSDSSTIESWLSMFKSFFWDRKPSSEKKKFTVLQKKVDLVTFQICGESQEKVDATESWIKDLILKEQFENAISDEAIRSFDETQISILEDLQRGKQVTIQLLNKLSPPQIKISGISRDVCSVSLEVQEMVRQIKSTEEEQSKAELLYNLVEWRYPGSNDSFVAFDKLTNMQLEHAKVAKKLYLDVKIKKKNYKVDLNTLKATDDQGKTIHLQRVTKDEGK
;
A
#
# COMPACT_ATOMS: atom_id res chain seq x y z
N MET A 1 -2.89 11.23 -21.67
CA MET A 1 -2.84 10.85 -23.09
C MET A 1 -1.51 10.19 -23.43
N ASP A 2 -0.38 10.67 -22.92
CA ASP A 2 0.97 10.18 -23.21
C ASP A 2 1.13 8.66 -23.08
N ALA A 3 0.64 8.07 -21.98
CA ALA A 3 0.72 6.63 -21.76
C ALA A 3 -0.20 5.79 -22.67
N ALA A 4 -1.26 6.38 -23.25
CA ALA A 4 -2.19 5.67 -24.14
C ALA A 4 -1.71 5.66 -25.60
N GLY A 5 -0.85 6.61 -25.99
CA GLY A 5 -0.32 6.75 -27.34
C GLY A 5 -1.13 7.70 -28.24
N SER A 6 -0.52 8.11 -29.36
CA SER A 6 -1.09 9.12 -30.27
C SER A 6 -2.39 8.68 -30.95
N GLN A 7 -2.56 7.37 -31.22
CA GLN A 7 -3.77 6.83 -31.84
C GLN A 7 -5.04 7.16 -31.04
N VAL A 8 -4.96 7.13 -29.71
CA VAL A 8 -6.08 7.50 -28.83
C VAL A 8 -6.38 9.01 -28.92
N ALA A 9 -5.35 9.85 -29.07
CA ALA A 9 -5.54 11.29 -29.26
C ALA A 9 -6.21 11.60 -30.61
N ASP A 10 -5.84 10.88 -31.67
CA ASP A 10 -6.44 11.02 -33.00
C ASP A 10 -7.92 10.58 -33.00
N GLU A 11 -8.24 9.44 -32.35
CA GLU A 11 -9.64 9.01 -32.15
C GLU A 11 -10.45 10.07 -31.40
N CYS A 12 -9.90 10.64 -30.32
CA CYS A 12 -10.55 11.71 -29.58
C CYS A 12 -10.80 12.96 -30.44
N ALA A 13 -9.84 13.35 -31.28
CA ALA A 13 -9.99 14.49 -32.20
C ALA A 13 -11.07 14.23 -33.26
N GLN A 14 -11.14 13.00 -33.78
CA GLN A 14 -12.17 12.60 -34.75
C GLN A 14 -13.58 12.63 -34.15
N TYR A 15 -13.72 12.29 -32.88
CA TYR A 15 -15.00 12.31 -32.16
C TYR A 15 -15.28 13.65 -31.46
N ALA A 16 -14.40 14.65 -31.60
CA ALA A 16 -14.60 15.97 -31.02
C ALA A 16 -15.88 16.62 -31.56
N GLY A 17 -16.85 16.87 -30.67
CA GLY A 17 -18.16 17.44 -31.02
C GLY A 17 -19.28 16.40 -31.24
N LEU A 18 -18.99 15.09 -31.24
CA LEU A 18 -19.97 14.01 -31.40
C LEU A 18 -20.44 13.40 -30.06
N TYR A 19 -20.53 14.21 -29.01
CA TYR A 19 -20.93 13.80 -27.66
C TYR A 19 -22.42 13.47 -27.57
N LYS A 20 -22.89 12.37 -28.18
CA LYS A 20 -24.30 12.00 -28.09
C LYS A 20 -24.77 11.72 -26.66
N ASN A 21 -23.86 11.29 -25.77
CA ASN A 21 -24.16 10.91 -24.38
C ASN A 21 -23.25 11.56 -23.31
N GLY A 22 -22.44 12.57 -23.66
CA GLY A 22 -21.54 13.26 -22.73
C GLY A 22 -20.21 12.52 -22.43
N PHE A 23 -19.89 11.49 -23.20
CA PHE A 23 -18.59 10.80 -23.18
C PHE A 23 -18.20 10.34 -24.59
N VAL A 24 -16.92 10.01 -24.77
CA VAL A 24 -16.37 9.38 -25.99
C VAL A 24 -15.66 8.10 -25.60
N THR A 25 -15.87 7.02 -26.35
CA THR A 25 -15.18 5.74 -26.11
C THR A 25 -14.15 5.49 -27.21
N THR A 26 -12.90 5.30 -26.83
CA THR A 26 -11.79 4.96 -27.73
C THR A 26 -11.25 3.56 -27.46
N GLN A 27 -10.32 3.11 -28.30
CA GLN A 27 -9.46 1.97 -27.96
C GLN A 27 -8.57 2.26 -26.73
N GLY A 28 -8.03 1.18 -26.13
CA GLY A 28 -7.10 1.26 -25.00
C GLY A 28 -5.69 1.77 -25.33
N GLY A 29 -5.30 1.72 -26.61
CA GLY A 29 -3.94 2.04 -27.05
C GLY A 29 -2.90 1.19 -26.32
N ASN A 30 -1.90 1.84 -25.73
CA ASN A 30 -0.82 1.18 -24.98
C ASN A 30 -1.19 0.85 -23.52
N LEU A 31 -2.39 1.17 -23.05
CA LEU A 31 -2.83 0.85 -21.69
C LEU A 31 -3.31 -0.61 -21.60
N LEU A 32 -3.19 -1.21 -20.41
CA LEU A 32 -3.69 -2.56 -20.10
C LEU A 32 -5.21 -2.58 -19.90
N CYS A 33 -5.96 -2.07 -20.88
CA CYS A 33 -7.42 -2.04 -20.89
C CYS A 33 -7.96 -2.20 -22.32
N SER A 34 -9.19 -2.70 -22.46
CA SER A 34 -9.80 -2.89 -23.78
C SER A 34 -10.26 -1.58 -24.41
N LYS A 35 -10.78 -0.65 -23.61
CA LYS A 35 -11.35 0.63 -24.03
C LYS A 35 -11.06 1.71 -23.01
N ILE A 36 -11.06 2.96 -23.46
CA ILE A 36 -11.02 4.15 -22.59
C ILE A 36 -12.30 4.94 -22.82
N ILE A 37 -13.00 5.29 -21.74
CA ILE A 37 -14.18 6.16 -21.79
C ILE A 37 -13.77 7.54 -21.28
N HIS A 38 -13.72 8.51 -22.19
CA HIS A 38 -13.33 9.88 -21.94
C HIS A 38 -14.58 10.69 -21.56
N LEU A 39 -14.59 11.22 -20.35
CA LEU A 39 -15.65 12.08 -19.83
C LEU A 39 -15.18 13.53 -19.84
N ILE A 40 -16.09 14.45 -20.18
CA ILE A 40 -15.90 15.86 -19.88
C ILE A 40 -16.41 16.08 -18.47
N THR A 41 -15.53 16.31 -17.50
CA THR A 41 -15.91 16.55 -16.11
C THR A 41 -16.88 17.74 -16.00
N ASP A 42 -18.00 17.53 -15.31
CA ASP A 42 -18.93 18.57 -14.90
C ASP A 42 -19.24 18.44 -13.38
N ASN A 43 -20.16 19.27 -12.87
CA ASN A 43 -20.52 19.27 -11.45
C ASN A 43 -21.50 18.14 -11.07
N GLN A 44 -21.80 17.19 -11.95
CA GLN A 44 -22.76 16.09 -11.78
C GLN A 44 -22.05 14.72 -11.81
N VAL A 45 -21.05 14.51 -10.95
CA VAL A 45 -20.20 13.30 -10.93
C VAL A 45 -21.05 12.02 -10.85
N LYS A 46 -22.12 12.03 -10.06
CA LYS A 46 -23.05 10.90 -9.97
C LYS A 46 -23.62 10.49 -11.34
N SER A 47 -24.05 11.47 -12.16
CA SER A 47 -24.57 11.22 -13.50
C SER A 47 -23.50 10.64 -14.43
N GLN A 48 -22.27 11.16 -14.32
CA GLN A 48 -21.15 10.72 -15.14
C GLN A 48 -20.78 9.26 -14.85
N VAL A 49 -20.65 8.89 -13.57
CA VAL A 49 -20.39 7.49 -13.18
C VAL A 49 -21.51 6.57 -13.64
N SER A 50 -22.78 6.97 -13.44
CA SER A 50 -23.93 6.18 -13.88
C SER A 50 -23.88 5.89 -15.39
N LYS A 51 -23.63 6.91 -16.23
CA LYS A 51 -23.51 6.73 -17.69
C LYS A 51 -22.44 5.72 -18.08
N VAL A 52 -21.27 5.77 -17.43
CA VAL A 52 -20.19 4.82 -17.70
C VAL A 52 -20.57 3.40 -17.29
N LEU A 53 -21.18 3.22 -16.12
CA LEU A 53 -21.62 1.89 -15.67
C LEU A 53 -22.62 1.26 -16.65
N HIS A 54 -23.59 2.05 -17.15
CA HIS A 54 -24.55 1.57 -18.15
C HIS A 54 -23.90 1.27 -19.50
N GLU A 55 -22.94 2.10 -19.96
CA GLU A 55 -22.20 1.81 -21.18
C GLU A 55 -21.40 0.50 -21.04
N CYS A 56 -20.73 0.30 -19.90
CA CYS A 56 -20.01 -0.94 -19.62
C CYS A 56 -20.92 -2.17 -19.64
N GLU A 57 -22.11 -2.08 -19.05
CA GLU A 57 -23.10 -3.15 -19.06
C GLU A 57 -23.62 -3.44 -20.47
N GLN A 58 -24.01 -2.40 -21.23
CA GLN A 58 -24.48 -2.53 -22.61
C GLN A 58 -23.42 -3.14 -23.54
N ARG A 59 -22.14 -2.86 -23.28
CA ARG A 59 -21.00 -3.40 -24.02
C ARG A 59 -20.54 -4.76 -23.49
N MET A 60 -21.19 -5.29 -22.46
CA MET A 60 -20.86 -6.56 -21.80
C MET A 60 -19.43 -6.61 -21.24
N TYR A 61 -18.91 -5.48 -20.74
CA TYR A 61 -17.62 -5.45 -20.07
C TYR A 61 -17.71 -6.04 -18.66
N LYS A 62 -16.67 -6.77 -18.26
CA LYS A 62 -16.61 -7.43 -16.95
C LYS A 62 -16.07 -6.55 -15.84
N SER A 63 -15.26 -5.56 -16.18
CA SER A 63 -14.63 -4.68 -15.20
C SER A 63 -14.49 -3.24 -15.70
N VAL A 64 -14.49 -2.30 -14.76
CA VAL A 64 -14.25 -0.87 -15.00
C VAL A 64 -13.44 -0.27 -13.86
N ALA A 65 -12.56 0.67 -14.18
CA ALA A 65 -11.78 1.43 -13.21
C ALA A 65 -12.01 2.94 -13.41
N PHE A 66 -12.29 3.64 -12.31
CA PHE A 66 -12.51 5.08 -12.27
C PHE A 66 -11.40 5.78 -11.50
N PRO A 67 -10.94 6.98 -11.92
CA PRO A 67 -10.23 7.88 -11.02
C PRO A 67 -11.23 8.54 -10.03
N ALA A 68 -10.73 9.29 -9.05
CA ALA A 68 -11.55 10.24 -8.30
C ALA A 68 -11.96 11.41 -9.23
N ILE A 69 -13.10 11.26 -9.92
CA ILE A 69 -13.51 12.19 -10.99
C ILE A 69 -13.72 13.60 -10.44
N GLY A 70 -13.04 14.59 -11.03
CA GLY A 70 -13.23 16.00 -10.71
C GLY A 70 -12.43 16.55 -9.53
N THR A 71 -11.65 15.73 -8.81
CA THR A 71 -10.80 16.19 -7.69
C THR A 71 -9.48 16.83 -8.13
N GLY A 72 -9.17 16.78 -9.43
CA GLY A 72 -8.01 17.46 -10.03
C GLY A 72 -8.33 18.91 -10.39
N GLN A 73 -8.11 19.28 -11.66
CA GLN A 73 -8.26 20.66 -12.15
C GLN A 73 -9.67 21.26 -11.96
N ALA A 74 -10.71 20.41 -11.87
CA ALA A 74 -12.08 20.88 -11.61
C ALA A 74 -12.32 21.28 -10.14
N GLY A 75 -11.36 21.04 -9.23
CA GLY A 75 -11.38 21.55 -7.86
C GLY A 75 -12.51 21.02 -6.98
N GLN A 76 -13.13 19.89 -7.33
CA GLN A 76 -14.20 19.33 -6.52
C GLN A 76 -13.65 18.70 -5.23
N SER A 77 -14.39 18.86 -4.13
CA SER A 77 -14.07 18.22 -2.85
C SER A 77 -14.08 16.70 -2.98
N SER A 78 -13.03 16.04 -2.48
CA SER A 78 -12.91 14.58 -2.46
C SER A 78 -14.03 13.90 -1.68
N ALA A 79 -14.50 14.47 -0.57
CA ALA A 79 -15.66 13.97 0.17
C ALA A 79 -16.95 14.01 -0.66
N LYS A 80 -17.21 15.12 -1.35
CA LYS A 80 -18.39 15.25 -2.24
C LYS A 80 -18.32 14.26 -3.40
N VAL A 81 -17.16 14.17 -4.06
CA VAL A 81 -16.93 13.25 -5.18
C VAL A 81 -17.11 11.81 -4.73
N ALA A 82 -16.58 11.43 -3.57
CA ALA A 82 -16.74 10.10 -3.02
C ALA A 82 -18.22 9.73 -2.84
N ASP A 83 -19.00 10.61 -2.22
CA ASP A 83 -20.43 10.40 -2.00
C ASP A 83 -21.17 10.23 -3.34
N GLU A 84 -20.94 11.11 -4.31
CA GLU A 84 -21.60 11.03 -5.62
C GLU A 84 -21.22 9.79 -6.43
N MET A 85 -19.94 9.39 -6.43
CA MET A 85 -19.48 8.20 -7.13
C MET A 85 -20.10 6.93 -6.53
N LEU A 86 -20.11 6.81 -5.20
CA LEU A 86 -20.64 5.63 -4.52
C LEU A 86 -22.18 5.56 -4.61
N ASP A 87 -22.88 6.70 -4.58
CA ASP A 87 -24.32 6.73 -4.84
C ASP A 87 -24.67 6.21 -6.23
N ALA A 88 -23.91 6.61 -7.26
CA ALA A 88 -24.13 6.10 -8.62
C ALA A 88 -23.94 4.59 -8.70
N ILE A 89 -22.91 4.06 -8.02
CA ILE A 89 -22.62 2.62 -8.00
C ILE A 89 -23.75 1.87 -7.28
N VAL A 90 -24.18 2.34 -6.11
CA VAL A 90 -25.29 1.72 -5.35
C VAL A 90 -26.59 1.73 -6.16
N GLU A 91 -26.89 2.84 -6.83
CA GLU A 91 -28.08 2.94 -7.66
C GLU A 91 -28.03 2.01 -8.87
N PHE A 92 -26.87 1.89 -9.52
CA PHE A 92 -26.65 0.98 -10.64
C PHE A 92 -26.80 -0.49 -10.22
N THR A 93 -26.18 -0.91 -9.11
CA THR A 93 -26.21 -2.32 -8.65
C THR A 93 -27.58 -2.77 -8.16
N ARG A 94 -28.47 -1.85 -7.78
CA ARG A 94 -29.87 -2.15 -7.44
C ARG A 94 -30.73 -2.51 -8.65
N GLN A 95 -30.27 -2.22 -9.86
CA GLN A 95 -31.03 -2.52 -11.07
C GLN A 95 -30.98 -4.04 -11.34
N LYS A 96 -32.15 -4.64 -11.56
CA LYS A 96 -32.27 -6.08 -11.89
C LYS A 96 -31.59 -6.48 -13.21
N SER A 97 -31.18 -5.50 -14.02
CA SER A 97 -30.62 -5.66 -15.37
C SER A 97 -29.09 -5.78 -15.40
N VAL A 98 -28.38 -5.65 -14.27
CA VAL A 98 -26.92 -5.80 -14.25
C VAL A 98 -26.55 -7.27 -14.32
N GLN A 99 -25.90 -7.69 -15.40
CA GLN A 99 -25.54 -9.09 -15.67
C GLN A 99 -24.04 -9.27 -15.98
N HIS A 100 -23.41 -8.29 -16.60
CA HIS A 100 -22.08 -8.45 -17.19
C HIS A 100 -20.99 -7.78 -16.36
N LEU A 101 -21.24 -6.58 -15.83
CA LEU A 101 -20.25 -5.82 -15.08
C LEU A 101 -20.11 -6.38 -13.65
N GLN A 102 -18.97 -7.01 -13.37
CA GLN A 102 -18.72 -7.73 -12.12
C GLN A 102 -17.78 -6.98 -11.17
N THR A 103 -16.89 -6.13 -11.70
CA THR A 103 -15.85 -5.48 -10.89
C THR A 103 -15.77 -3.98 -11.19
N ILE A 104 -16.00 -3.17 -10.16
CA ILE A 104 -15.84 -1.72 -10.20
C ILE A 104 -14.71 -1.34 -9.24
N LYS A 105 -13.69 -0.62 -9.73
CA LYS A 105 -12.57 -0.14 -8.92
C LYS A 105 -12.47 1.38 -8.98
N ILE A 106 -12.31 2.03 -7.84
CA ILE A 106 -11.93 3.45 -7.78
C ILE A 106 -10.44 3.52 -7.44
N VAL A 107 -9.65 4.12 -8.32
CA VAL A 107 -8.19 4.26 -8.18
C VAL A 107 -7.89 5.67 -7.69
N ILE A 108 -7.40 5.77 -6.47
CA ILE A 108 -7.13 7.03 -5.79
C ILE A 108 -5.63 7.32 -5.88
N PHE A 109 -5.28 8.44 -6.51
CA PHE A 109 -3.89 8.84 -6.70
C PHE A 109 -3.28 9.51 -5.46
N GLN A 110 -4.04 10.39 -4.79
CA GLN A 110 -3.57 11.10 -3.59
C GLN A 110 -4.11 10.43 -2.32
N THR A 111 -3.21 10.04 -1.42
CA THR A 111 -3.53 9.26 -0.21
C THR A 111 -4.46 9.98 0.76
N ASN A 112 -4.42 11.31 0.82
CA ASN A 112 -5.33 12.12 1.64
C ASN A 112 -6.81 11.94 1.25
N MET A 113 -7.11 11.60 0.00
CA MET A 113 -8.49 11.35 -0.46
C MET A 113 -9.00 9.96 -0.03
N LEU A 114 -8.13 9.03 0.40
CA LEU A 114 -8.56 7.69 0.82
C LEU A 114 -9.54 7.73 1.98
N THR A 115 -9.30 8.62 2.95
CA THR A 115 -10.17 8.81 4.11
C THR A 115 -11.58 9.21 3.71
N ASP A 116 -11.73 10.12 2.74
CA ASP A 116 -13.02 10.61 2.27
C ASP A 116 -13.83 9.51 1.56
N PHE A 117 -13.18 8.76 0.67
CA PHE A 117 -13.81 7.62 0.00
C PHE A 117 -14.17 6.50 0.97
N TYR A 118 -13.31 6.22 1.95
CA TYR A 118 -13.59 5.25 3.00
C TYR A 118 -14.80 5.65 3.86
N GLN A 119 -14.85 6.91 4.33
CA GLN A 119 -15.99 7.43 5.10
C GLN A 119 -17.29 7.36 4.29
N SER A 120 -17.23 7.70 3.01
CA SER A 120 -18.36 7.64 2.10
C SER A 120 -18.88 6.20 1.89
N MET A 121 -18.00 5.21 1.82
CA MET A 121 -18.40 3.79 1.81
C MET A 121 -19.10 3.41 3.13
N LYS A 122 -18.52 3.79 4.27
CA LYS A 122 -19.07 3.49 5.60
C LYS A 122 -20.49 4.05 5.78
N LYS A 123 -20.75 5.29 5.34
CA LYS A 123 -22.09 5.90 5.40
C LYS A 123 -23.19 5.05 4.74
N ARG A 124 -22.85 4.32 3.68
CA ARG A 124 -23.80 3.53 2.86
C ARG A 124 -23.95 2.09 3.36
N GLU A 125 -23.03 1.63 4.20
CA GLU A 125 -23.14 0.35 4.91
C GLU A 125 -24.19 0.42 6.03
N ASP A 126 -24.38 1.60 6.62
CA ASP A 126 -25.33 1.81 7.71
C ASP A 126 -26.77 2.10 7.25
N SER A 127 -27.01 2.39 5.96
CA SER A 127 -28.31 2.88 5.47
C SER A 127 -29.27 1.82 4.89
N ASP A 128 -28.86 0.57 4.63
CA ASP A 128 -29.75 -0.44 4.01
C ASP A 128 -29.48 -1.89 4.48
N SER A 129 -30.24 -2.36 5.47
CA SER A 129 -30.06 -3.70 6.09
C SER A 129 -30.68 -4.87 5.31
N SER A 130 -31.19 -4.68 4.09
CA SER A 130 -31.88 -5.75 3.33
C SER A 130 -31.16 -6.26 2.09
N THR A 131 -30.01 -5.68 1.70
CA THR A 131 -29.39 -5.98 0.39
C THR A 131 -27.96 -6.54 0.47
N ILE A 132 -27.31 -6.48 1.64
CA ILE A 132 -25.90 -6.90 1.82
C ILE A 132 -25.73 -8.43 1.83
N GLU A 133 -26.77 -9.21 2.17
CA GLU A 133 -26.72 -10.67 2.16
C GLU A 133 -26.45 -11.28 0.78
N SER A 134 -26.91 -10.63 -0.29
CA SER A 134 -26.69 -11.12 -1.67
C SER A 134 -25.23 -10.93 -2.10
N TRP A 135 -24.59 -9.83 -1.69
CA TRP A 135 -23.20 -9.52 -2.04
C TRP A 135 -22.20 -10.45 -1.34
N LEU A 136 -22.40 -10.75 -0.05
CA LEU A 136 -21.53 -11.66 0.72
C LEU A 136 -21.60 -13.11 0.23
N SER A 137 -22.70 -13.52 -0.42
CA SER A 137 -22.89 -14.87 -0.93
C SER A 137 -22.05 -15.17 -2.19
N MET A 138 -21.89 -14.18 -3.09
CA MET A 138 -21.06 -14.33 -4.29
C MET A 138 -19.58 -14.48 -3.95
N PHE A 139 -19.10 -13.81 -2.89
CA PHE A 139 -17.72 -13.89 -2.44
C PHE A 139 -17.36 -15.18 -1.68
N LYS A 140 -18.32 -15.82 -1.01
CA LYS A 140 -18.08 -17.06 -0.25
C LYS A 140 -17.95 -18.31 -1.11
N SER A 141 -18.52 -18.32 -2.32
CA SER A 141 -18.52 -19.52 -3.19
C SER A 141 -17.18 -19.81 -3.88
N PHE A 142 -16.23 -18.87 -3.87
CA PHE A 142 -14.96 -19.00 -4.59
C PHE A 142 -13.79 -19.53 -3.73
N PHE A 143 -14.04 -19.81 -2.45
CA PHE A 143 -12.99 -20.15 -1.47
C PHE A 143 -13.32 -21.41 -0.66
N TRP A 144 -13.59 -22.55 -1.29
CA TRP A 144 -13.31 -23.86 -0.69
C TRP A 144 -13.52 -24.99 -1.69
N ASP A 145 -12.43 -25.52 -2.25
CA ASP A 145 -12.28 -26.96 -2.32
C ASP A 145 -10.81 -27.39 -2.42
N ARG A 146 -10.30 -27.99 -1.33
CA ARG A 146 -9.49 -29.22 -1.26
C ARG A 146 -8.58 -29.26 -0.02
N LYS A 147 -8.55 -30.46 0.55
CA LYS A 147 -7.95 -30.89 1.82
C LYS A 147 -6.69 -31.75 1.52
N PRO A 148 -5.95 -32.26 2.53
CA PRO A 148 -4.80 -31.61 3.19
C PRO A 148 -3.48 -32.38 3.00
N SER A 149 -2.33 -31.73 3.22
CA SER A 149 -1.11 -32.43 3.64
C SER A 149 -0.30 -31.61 4.64
N SER A 150 0.27 -32.33 5.59
CA SER A 150 0.83 -31.94 6.88
C SER A 150 2.13 -31.12 6.80
N GLU A 151 2.24 -30.07 7.62
CA GLU A 151 3.32 -29.94 8.62
C GLU A 151 3.06 -28.79 9.62
N LYS A 152 3.08 -29.14 10.91
CA LYS A 152 2.81 -28.25 12.04
C LYS A 152 4.06 -27.43 12.39
N LYS A 153 4.18 -26.20 11.86
CA LYS A 153 4.77 -25.07 12.59
C LYS A 153 3.68 -24.19 13.21
N LYS A 154 3.86 -23.81 14.48
CA LYS A 154 2.85 -23.15 15.32
C LYS A 154 2.55 -21.74 14.78
N PHE A 155 1.27 -21.36 14.82
CA PHE A 155 0.85 -19.97 14.72
C PHE A 155 1.31 -19.27 16.00
N THR A 156 2.22 -18.30 15.90
CA THR A 156 2.57 -17.47 17.04
C THR A 156 1.60 -16.30 17.05
N VAL A 157 0.48 -16.48 17.75
CA VAL A 157 -0.38 -15.36 18.13
C VAL A 157 0.39 -14.56 19.19
N LEU A 158 0.69 -13.30 18.93
CA LEU A 158 1.25 -12.39 19.92
C LEU A 158 0.25 -12.31 21.09
N GLN A 159 0.70 -12.56 22.32
CA GLN A 159 -0.13 -12.87 23.50
C GLN A 159 -1.51 -12.19 23.50
N LYS A 160 -2.57 -13.01 23.45
CA LYS A 160 -3.95 -12.53 23.47
C LYS A 160 -4.40 -12.31 24.92
N LYS A 161 -4.32 -11.07 25.41
CA LYS A 161 -5.03 -10.67 26.63
C LYS A 161 -6.43 -10.22 26.22
N VAL A 162 -7.43 -11.09 26.40
CA VAL A 162 -8.83 -10.71 26.17
C VAL A 162 -9.35 -10.16 27.49
N ASP A 163 -9.56 -8.85 27.53
CA ASP A 163 -10.31 -8.24 28.63
C ASP A 163 -11.80 -8.52 28.36
N LEU A 164 -12.40 -9.37 29.20
CA LEU A 164 -13.79 -9.78 29.05
C LEU A 164 -14.71 -8.63 29.50
N VAL A 165 -15.59 -8.17 28.61
CA VAL A 165 -16.63 -7.20 28.95
C VAL A 165 -17.96 -7.91 29.02
N THR A 166 -18.62 -7.84 30.17
CA THR A 166 -19.95 -8.40 30.38
C THR A 166 -20.99 -7.30 30.31
N PHE A 167 -21.95 -7.44 29.40
CA PHE A 167 -23.12 -6.57 29.32
C PHE A 167 -24.28 -7.24 30.04
N GLN A 168 -24.94 -6.51 30.95
CA GLN A 168 -26.21 -6.93 31.55
C GLN A 168 -27.32 -6.10 30.94
N ILE A 169 -28.30 -6.76 30.34
CA ILE A 169 -29.41 -6.13 29.63
C ILE A 169 -30.69 -6.43 30.40
N CYS A 170 -31.45 -5.40 30.74
CA CYS A 170 -32.76 -5.51 31.38
C CYS A 170 -33.78 -4.74 30.54
N GLY A 171 -34.95 -5.32 30.31
CA GLY A 171 -36.01 -4.75 29.48
C GLY A 171 -37.37 -5.24 29.90
N GLU A 172 -38.42 -4.54 29.44
CA GLU A 172 -39.82 -4.79 29.81
C GLU A 172 -40.38 -6.12 29.26
N SER A 173 -39.71 -6.72 28.26
CA SER A 173 -40.01 -8.06 27.73
C SER A 173 -38.74 -8.75 27.21
N GLN A 174 -38.79 -10.08 27.07
CA GLN A 174 -37.68 -10.85 26.50
C GLN A 174 -37.39 -10.43 25.05
N GLU A 175 -38.41 -10.15 24.24
CA GLU A 175 -38.17 -9.72 22.85
C GLU A 175 -37.37 -8.42 22.78
N LYS A 176 -37.60 -7.48 23.72
CA LYS A 176 -36.83 -6.23 23.80
C LYS A 176 -35.39 -6.46 24.26
N VAL A 177 -35.16 -7.41 25.17
CA VAL A 177 -33.82 -7.82 25.60
C VAL A 177 -33.06 -8.44 24.44
N ASP A 178 -33.66 -9.39 23.73
CA ASP A 178 -33.04 -10.09 22.59
C ASP A 178 -32.74 -9.12 21.44
N ALA A 179 -33.66 -8.20 21.13
CA ALA A 179 -33.45 -7.16 20.13
C ALA A 179 -32.27 -6.24 20.49
N THR A 180 -32.13 -5.90 21.78
CA THR A 180 -31.02 -5.07 22.27
C THR A 180 -29.69 -5.83 22.23
N GLU A 181 -29.68 -7.11 22.61
CA GLU A 181 -28.50 -7.96 22.51
C GLU A 181 -28.04 -8.09 21.06
N SER A 182 -28.97 -8.33 20.14
CA SER A 182 -28.66 -8.45 18.71
C SER A 182 -28.15 -7.14 18.14
N TRP A 183 -28.74 -6.00 18.52
CA TRP A 183 -28.26 -4.67 18.13
C TRP A 183 -26.83 -4.39 18.60
N ILE A 184 -26.49 -4.72 19.86
CA ILE A 184 -25.13 -4.56 20.41
C ILE A 184 -24.14 -5.45 19.65
N LYS A 185 -24.51 -6.71 19.39
CA LYS A 185 -23.67 -7.64 18.61
C LYS A 185 -23.40 -7.10 17.20
N ASP A 186 -24.44 -6.64 16.51
CA ASP A 186 -24.30 -6.06 15.17
C ASP A 186 -23.40 -4.83 15.18
N LEU A 187 -23.52 -3.96 16.18
CA LEU A 187 -22.70 -2.76 16.30
C LEU A 187 -21.22 -3.11 16.53
N ILE A 188 -20.94 -4.12 17.37
CA ILE A 188 -19.57 -4.62 17.60
C ILE A 188 -19.00 -5.22 16.30
N LEU A 189 -19.79 -6.04 15.60
CA LEU A 189 -19.33 -6.69 14.37
C LEU A 189 -19.10 -5.69 13.23
N LYS A 190 -19.95 -4.67 13.09
CA LYS A 190 -19.79 -3.59 12.11
C LYS A 190 -18.53 -2.76 12.31
N GLU A 191 -18.12 -2.54 13.56
CA GLU A 191 -16.92 -1.76 13.86
C GLU A 191 -15.62 -2.60 13.76
N GLN A 192 -15.74 -3.93 13.75
CA GLN A 192 -14.61 -4.83 13.53
C GLN A 192 -14.18 -4.85 12.07
N PHE A 193 -12.92 -4.56 11.85
CA PHE A 193 -12.27 -4.59 10.56
C PHE A 193 -11.04 -5.48 10.62
N GLU A 194 -10.69 -6.02 9.47
CA GLU A 194 -9.56 -6.90 9.30
C GLU A 194 -8.80 -6.48 8.06
N ASN A 195 -7.51 -6.25 8.22
CA ASN A 195 -6.59 -5.99 7.12
C ASN A 195 -5.45 -7.01 7.13
N ALA A 196 -4.92 -7.29 5.96
CA ALA A 196 -3.84 -8.25 5.82
C ALA A 196 -2.78 -7.76 4.85
N ILE A 197 -1.55 -7.65 5.33
CA ILE A 197 -0.40 -7.16 4.57
C ILE A 197 0.43 -8.37 4.18
N SER A 198 0.60 -8.61 2.88
CA SER A 198 1.36 -9.74 2.35
C SER A 198 2.59 -9.25 1.61
N ASP A 199 3.77 -9.65 2.07
CA ASP A 199 5.04 -9.20 1.52
C ASP A 199 6.21 -10.11 1.92
N GLU A 200 7.12 -10.41 0.99
CA GLU A 200 8.28 -11.27 1.27
C GLU A 200 9.21 -10.75 2.37
N ALA A 201 9.35 -9.43 2.50
CA ALA A 201 10.21 -8.80 3.51
C ALA A 201 9.76 -9.08 4.95
N ILE A 202 8.52 -9.56 5.16
CA ILE A 202 8.03 -9.99 6.48
C ILE A 202 8.85 -11.16 7.04
N ARG A 203 9.47 -11.99 6.19
CA ARG A 203 10.38 -13.06 6.63
C ARG A 203 11.62 -12.53 7.34
N SER A 204 12.02 -11.30 7.04
CA SER A 204 13.20 -10.64 7.62
C SER A 204 12.90 -9.91 8.93
N PHE A 205 11.66 -9.97 9.45
CA PHE A 205 11.31 -9.34 10.73
C PHE A 205 12.07 -10.00 11.89
N ASP A 206 12.87 -9.20 12.58
CA ASP A 206 13.65 -9.58 13.75
C ASP A 206 12.94 -9.24 15.07
N GLU A 207 13.61 -9.48 16.20
CA GLU A 207 13.10 -9.19 17.54
C GLU A 207 12.64 -7.72 17.71
N THR A 208 13.28 -6.78 17.01
CA THR A 208 12.92 -5.36 17.03
C THR A 208 11.56 -5.15 16.38
N GLN A 209 11.35 -5.68 15.18
CA GLN A 209 10.04 -5.54 14.51
C GLN A 209 8.95 -6.29 15.26
N ILE A 210 9.25 -7.47 15.83
CA ILE A 210 8.29 -8.19 16.68
C ILE A 210 7.91 -7.37 17.91
N SER A 211 8.87 -6.75 18.60
CA SER A 211 8.60 -5.86 19.73
C SER A 211 7.71 -4.68 19.34
N ILE A 212 7.95 -4.05 18.18
CA ILE A 212 7.11 -2.97 17.67
C ILE A 212 5.68 -3.46 17.42
N LEU A 213 5.50 -4.66 16.83
CA LEU A 213 4.18 -5.25 16.65
C LEU A 213 3.47 -5.52 17.97
N GLU A 214 4.17 -5.99 19.00
CA GLU A 214 3.60 -6.18 20.34
C GLU A 214 3.15 -4.87 20.99
N ASP A 215 3.95 -3.81 20.83
CA ASP A 215 3.62 -2.47 21.32
C ASP A 215 2.41 -1.88 20.58
N LEU A 216 2.33 -2.07 19.26
CA LEU A 216 1.18 -1.67 18.46
C LEU A 216 -0.07 -2.45 18.85
N GLN A 217 0.05 -3.76 19.04
CA GLN A 217 -1.05 -4.61 19.47
C GLN A 217 -1.64 -4.11 20.80
N ARG A 218 -0.77 -3.82 21.77
CA ARG A 218 -1.18 -3.34 23.11
C ARG A 218 -1.70 -1.90 23.09
N GLY A 219 -1.00 -1.00 22.40
CA GLY A 219 -1.31 0.43 22.38
C GLY A 219 -2.54 0.79 21.56
N LYS A 220 -2.86 0.00 20.54
CA LYS A 220 -3.99 0.23 19.62
C LYS A 220 -5.13 -0.77 19.80
N GLN A 221 -5.03 -1.66 20.80
CA GLN A 221 -6.04 -2.68 21.11
C GLN A 221 -6.48 -3.52 19.89
N VAL A 222 -5.55 -3.77 18.98
CA VAL A 222 -5.78 -4.67 17.83
C VAL A 222 -5.30 -6.08 18.17
N THR A 223 -5.64 -7.04 17.33
CA THR A 223 -5.06 -8.39 17.31
C THR A 223 -4.18 -8.50 16.08
N ILE A 224 -2.91 -8.86 16.26
CA ILE A 224 -1.95 -9.04 15.18
C ILE A 224 -1.54 -10.51 15.12
N GLN A 225 -1.64 -11.12 13.93
CA GLN A 225 -1.28 -12.50 13.67
C GLN A 225 -0.25 -12.56 12.54
N LEU A 226 0.88 -13.21 12.82
CA LEU A 226 1.92 -13.48 11.81
C LEU A 226 1.67 -14.85 11.16
N LEU A 227 1.44 -14.84 9.85
CA LEU A 227 1.16 -16.00 9.02
C LEU A 227 2.39 -16.34 8.15
N ASN A 228 3.50 -16.68 8.79
CA ASN A 228 4.80 -16.89 8.13
C ASN A 228 4.86 -18.11 7.19
N LYS A 229 3.85 -18.98 7.22
CA LYS A 229 3.76 -20.15 6.33
C LYS A 229 3.22 -19.83 4.94
N LEU A 230 2.63 -18.66 4.75
CA LEU A 230 2.14 -18.24 3.45
C LEU A 230 3.32 -17.80 2.57
N SER A 231 3.10 -17.80 1.26
CA SER A 231 4.04 -17.27 0.27
C SER A 231 3.26 -16.33 -0.68
N PRO A 232 3.35 -15.00 -0.48
CA PRO A 232 4.18 -14.32 0.51
C PRO A 232 3.66 -14.51 1.95
N PRO A 233 4.53 -14.43 2.98
CA PRO A 233 4.09 -14.37 4.37
C PRO A 233 3.14 -13.17 4.58
N GLN A 234 2.30 -13.23 5.61
CA GLN A 234 1.25 -12.23 5.83
C GLN A 234 1.17 -11.81 7.29
N ILE A 235 1.00 -10.51 7.54
CA ILE A 235 0.60 -9.97 8.84
C ILE A 235 -0.87 -9.61 8.76
N LYS A 236 -1.67 -10.24 9.61
CA LYS A 236 -3.11 -10.07 9.69
C LYS A 236 -3.44 -9.25 10.94
N ILE A 237 -4.19 -8.17 10.77
CA ILE A 237 -4.51 -7.19 11.81
C ILE A 237 -6.03 -7.12 11.91
N SER A 238 -6.59 -7.43 13.07
CA SER A 238 -8.03 -7.44 13.32
C SER A 238 -8.35 -6.56 14.53
N GLY A 239 -9.41 -5.76 14.50
CA GLY A 239 -9.75 -4.84 15.59
C GLY A 239 -10.71 -3.76 15.11
N ILE A 240 -10.78 -2.63 15.81
CA ILE A 240 -11.61 -1.51 15.34
C ILE A 240 -10.99 -0.84 14.12
N SER A 241 -11.82 -0.44 13.16
CA SER A 241 -11.40 0.09 11.84
C SER A 241 -10.30 1.16 11.89
N ARG A 242 -10.46 2.17 12.75
CA ARG A 242 -9.48 3.28 12.91
C ARG A 242 -8.11 2.76 13.30
N ASP A 243 -8.08 1.85 14.27
CA ASP A 243 -6.85 1.38 14.88
C ASP A 243 -6.17 0.33 13.99
N VAL A 244 -6.96 -0.53 13.33
CA VAL A 244 -6.46 -1.44 12.28
C VAL A 244 -5.81 -0.65 11.14
N CYS A 245 -6.43 0.45 10.68
CA CYS A 245 -5.86 1.29 9.64
C CYS A 245 -4.53 1.95 10.08
N SER A 246 -4.50 2.54 11.28
CA SER A 246 -3.27 3.12 11.86
C SER A 246 -2.14 2.09 11.92
N VAL A 247 -2.39 0.91 12.50
CA VAL A 247 -1.38 -0.15 12.62
C VAL A 247 -0.95 -0.65 11.25
N SER A 248 -1.88 -0.76 10.29
CA SER A 248 -1.56 -1.20 8.94
C SER A 248 -0.55 -0.29 8.24
N LEU A 249 -0.66 1.04 8.42
CA LEU A 249 0.29 2.00 7.87
C LEU A 249 1.69 1.84 8.49
N GLU A 250 1.76 1.64 9.81
CA GLU A 250 3.02 1.43 10.51
C GLU A 250 3.71 0.12 10.07
N VAL A 251 2.93 -0.95 9.88
CA VAL A 251 3.44 -2.23 9.37
C VAL A 251 3.93 -2.11 7.93
N GLN A 252 3.21 -1.40 7.07
CA GLN A 252 3.65 -1.13 5.69
C GLN A 252 4.95 -0.34 5.65
N GLU A 253 5.12 0.63 6.55
CA GLU A 253 6.36 1.40 6.67
C GLU A 253 7.53 0.52 7.12
N MET A 254 7.33 -0.38 8.09
CA MET A 254 8.36 -1.35 8.50
C MET A 254 8.81 -2.24 7.33
N VAL A 255 7.85 -2.78 6.56
CA VAL A 255 8.13 -3.58 5.36
C VAL A 255 8.94 -2.76 4.34
N ARG A 256 8.56 -1.50 4.12
CA ARG A 256 9.27 -0.60 3.20
C ARG A 256 10.71 -0.34 3.64
N GLN A 257 10.96 -0.14 4.92
CA GLN A 257 12.29 0.10 5.47
C GLN A 257 13.22 -1.11 5.31
N ILE A 258 12.71 -2.32 5.55
CA ILE A 258 13.48 -3.55 5.34
C ILE A 258 13.89 -3.67 3.88
N LYS A 259 12.94 -3.52 2.94
CA LYS A 259 13.23 -3.59 1.50
C LYS A 259 14.27 -2.57 1.07
N SER A 260 14.13 -1.33 1.52
CA SER A 260 15.09 -0.26 1.19
C SER A 260 16.48 -0.58 1.73
N THR A 261 16.57 -1.20 2.91
CA THR A 261 17.84 -1.58 3.53
C THR A 261 18.48 -2.75 2.78
N GLU A 262 17.71 -3.78 2.43
CA GLU A 262 18.18 -4.93 1.64
C GLU A 262 18.67 -4.50 0.24
N GLU A 263 17.95 -3.57 -0.40
CA GLU A 263 18.36 -3.01 -1.69
C GLU A 263 19.68 -2.25 -1.57
N GLU A 264 19.84 -1.42 -0.54
CA GLU A 264 21.06 -0.66 -0.31
C GLU A 264 22.25 -1.58 0.02
N GLN A 265 22.02 -2.62 0.83
CA GLN A 265 23.04 -3.65 1.10
C GLN A 265 23.45 -4.40 -0.16
N SER A 266 22.49 -4.75 -1.02
CA SER A 266 22.75 -5.43 -2.29
C SER A 266 23.56 -4.55 -3.25
N LYS A 267 23.23 -3.25 -3.34
CA LYS A 267 24.03 -2.27 -4.09
C LYS A 267 25.44 -2.12 -3.53
N ALA A 268 25.56 -2.04 -2.21
CA ALA A 268 26.85 -1.94 -1.53
C ALA A 268 27.73 -3.17 -1.80
N GLU A 269 27.15 -4.37 -1.80
CA GLU A 269 27.84 -5.63 -2.14
C GLU A 269 28.41 -5.60 -3.57
N LEU A 270 27.55 -5.29 -4.55
CA LEU A 270 27.94 -5.24 -5.95
C LEU A 270 29.05 -4.22 -6.18
N LEU A 271 28.93 -3.04 -5.57
CA LEU A 271 29.94 -2.00 -5.72
C LEU A 271 31.26 -2.36 -5.02
N TYR A 272 31.19 -3.04 -3.88
CA TYR A 272 32.38 -3.52 -3.16
C TYR A 272 33.20 -4.54 -3.97
N ASN A 273 32.55 -5.29 -4.87
CA ASN A 273 33.22 -6.20 -5.80
C ASN A 273 33.97 -5.47 -6.92
N LEU A 274 33.58 -4.23 -7.25
CA LEU A 274 34.21 -3.41 -8.29
C LEU A 274 35.28 -2.46 -7.73
N VAL A 275 35.03 -1.87 -6.57
CA VAL A 275 35.89 -0.84 -5.97
C VAL A 275 35.98 -1.02 -4.46
N GLU A 276 37.20 -0.99 -3.94
CA GLU A 276 37.47 -1.09 -2.52
C GLU A 276 38.26 0.12 -2.01
N TRP A 277 37.67 0.80 -1.05
CA TRP A 277 38.25 1.87 -0.26
C TRP A 277 38.89 1.29 0.99
N ARG A 278 40.07 1.78 1.35
CA ARG A 278 40.86 1.31 2.49
C ARG A 278 41.46 2.47 3.27
N TYR A 279 41.70 2.25 4.56
CA TYR A 279 42.38 3.17 5.46
C TYR A 279 43.60 2.51 6.11
N PRO A 280 44.57 3.29 6.62
CA PRO A 280 45.78 2.75 7.27
C PRO A 280 45.45 1.97 8.55
N GLY A 281 45.94 0.72 8.60
CA GLY A 281 45.85 -0.21 9.71
C GLY A 281 47.04 -0.14 10.67
N SER A 282 47.28 -1.23 11.40
CA SER A 282 48.50 -1.40 12.21
C SER A 282 49.61 -1.99 11.33
N ASN A 283 50.87 -1.63 11.58
CA ASN A 283 52.05 -2.17 10.88
C ASN A 283 51.99 -2.04 9.33
N ASP A 284 51.75 -0.83 8.82
CA ASP A 284 51.69 -0.51 7.38
C ASP A 284 50.69 -1.33 6.53
N SER A 285 49.78 -2.07 7.16
CA SER A 285 48.66 -2.72 6.48
C SER A 285 47.56 -1.73 6.12
N PHE A 286 46.76 -2.04 5.09
CA PHE A 286 45.53 -1.33 4.78
C PHE A 286 44.33 -2.17 5.18
N VAL A 287 43.33 -1.53 5.78
CA VAL A 287 42.08 -2.16 6.20
C VAL A 287 40.95 -1.62 5.33
N ALA A 288 40.16 -2.51 4.75
CA ALA A 288 39.00 -2.11 3.95
C ALA A 288 37.90 -1.49 4.82
N PHE A 289 37.17 -0.52 4.26
CA PHE A 289 35.93 -0.04 4.87
C PHE A 289 34.85 -1.14 4.79
N ASP A 290 33.85 -1.06 5.66
CA ASP A 290 32.64 -1.85 5.48
C ASP A 290 31.95 -1.48 4.16
N LYS A 291 31.15 -2.41 3.62
CA LYS A 291 30.56 -2.30 2.29
C LYS A 291 29.70 -1.04 2.13
N LEU A 292 28.98 -0.63 3.18
CA LEU A 292 28.13 0.55 3.13
C LEU A 292 28.95 1.84 3.10
N THR A 293 29.92 1.99 4.01
CA THR A 293 30.83 3.15 4.00
C THR A 293 31.63 3.22 2.69
N ASN A 294 32.07 2.07 2.18
CA ASN A 294 32.74 1.96 0.88
C ASN A 294 31.86 2.50 -0.26
N MET A 295 30.60 2.08 -0.30
CA MET A 295 29.66 2.54 -1.31
C MET A 295 29.36 4.04 -1.19
N GLN A 296 29.23 4.56 0.03
CA GLN A 296 29.05 5.99 0.26
C GLN A 296 30.24 6.83 -0.22
N LEU A 297 31.46 6.39 0.06
CA LEU A 297 32.69 7.02 -0.43
C LEU A 297 32.74 7.02 -1.95
N GLU A 298 32.41 5.89 -2.57
CA GLU A 298 32.43 5.76 -4.02
C GLU A 298 31.35 6.61 -4.70
N HIS A 299 30.10 6.56 -4.23
CA HIS A 299 29.03 7.43 -4.72
C HIS A 299 29.38 8.91 -4.57
N ALA A 300 29.95 9.32 -3.43
CA ALA A 300 30.35 10.71 -3.21
C ALA A 300 31.49 11.13 -4.16
N LYS A 301 32.45 10.24 -4.43
CA LYS A 301 33.55 10.46 -5.37
C LYS A 301 33.03 10.62 -6.80
N VAL A 302 32.15 9.72 -7.25
CA VAL A 302 31.52 9.74 -8.59
C VAL A 302 30.68 11.01 -8.76
N ALA A 303 29.93 11.39 -7.73
CA ALA A 303 29.14 12.62 -7.69
C ALA A 303 29.98 13.90 -7.55
N LYS A 304 31.33 13.79 -7.54
CA LYS A 304 32.27 14.92 -7.40
C LYS A 304 32.03 15.77 -6.15
N LYS A 305 31.55 15.17 -5.06
CA LYS A 305 31.49 15.85 -3.76
C LYS A 305 32.92 16.14 -3.28
N LEU A 306 33.12 17.28 -2.62
CA LEU A 306 34.43 17.66 -2.09
C LEU A 306 34.78 16.88 -0.82
N TYR A 307 33.80 16.76 0.09
CA TYR A 307 34.00 16.16 1.40
C TYR A 307 32.93 15.13 1.74
N LEU A 308 33.33 14.11 2.50
CA LEU A 308 32.42 13.15 3.14
C LEU A 308 32.91 12.85 4.56
N ASP A 309 32.01 12.87 5.53
CA ASP A 309 32.33 12.47 6.90
C ASP A 309 32.20 10.95 7.04
N VAL A 310 33.24 10.32 7.58
CA VAL A 310 33.29 8.86 7.82
C VAL A 310 33.76 8.58 9.24
N LYS A 311 33.47 7.39 9.75
CA LYS A 311 33.92 6.95 11.07
C LYS A 311 34.94 5.83 10.95
N ILE A 312 36.15 6.04 11.44
CA ILE A 312 37.24 5.06 11.44
C ILE A 312 37.65 4.78 12.89
N LYS A 313 37.61 3.52 13.31
CA LYS A 313 37.92 3.11 14.70
C LYS A 313 37.21 3.99 15.76
N LYS A 314 35.92 4.28 15.55
CA LYS A 314 35.04 5.13 16.38
C LYS A 314 35.35 6.64 16.38
N LYS A 315 36.36 7.10 15.64
CA LYS A 315 36.64 8.54 15.46
C LYS A 315 36.06 9.05 14.15
N ASN A 316 35.56 10.27 14.14
CA ASN A 316 35.05 10.91 12.93
C ASN A 316 36.22 11.54 12.15
N TYR A 317 36.18 11.37 10.84
CA TYR A 317 37.13 11.99 9.91
C TYR A 317 36.36 12.65 8.78
N LYS A 318 36.83 13.81 8.37
CA LYS A 318 36.37 14.48 7.16
C LYS A 318 37.29 14.09 6.01
N VAL A 319 36.75 13.36 5.04
CA VAL A 319 37.48 12.87 3.87
C VAL A 319 37.39 13.90 2.75
N ASP A 320 38.53 14.39 2.29
CA ASP A 320 38.67 15.09 1.02
C ASP A 320 38.77 14.07 -0.12
N LEU A 321 37.74 14.02 -0.96
CA LEU A 321 37.59 13.00 -2.00
C LEU A 321 38.47 13.27 -3.24
N ASN A 322 39.10 14.44 -3.34
CA ASN A 322 40.03 14.75 -4.43
C ASN A 322 41.45 14.36 -4.08
N THR A 323 41.84 14.61 -2.83
CA THR A 323 43.20 14.30 -2.33
C THR A 323 43.29 12.93 -1.65
N LEU A 324 42.14 12.28 -1.40
CA LEU A 324 42.00 11.04 -0.65
C LEU A 324 42.59 11.13 0.76
N LYS A 325 42.56 12.32 1.36
CA LYS A 325 43.02 12.58 2.73
C LYS A 325 41.82 12.64 3.67
N ALA A 326 41.92 11.99 4.81
CA ALA A 326 40.92 12.06 5.87
C ALA A 326 41.51 12.76 7.09
N THR A 327 40.86 13.80 7.60
CA THR A 327 41.35 14.61 8.73
C THR A 327 40.40 14.49 9.91
N ASP A 328 40.93 14.19 11.11
CA ASP A 328 40.14 14.15 12.34
C ASP A 328 39.92 15.54 12.95
N ASP A 329 39.15 15.58 14.04
CA ASP A 329 38.84 16.79 14.80
C ASP A 329 40.09 17.45 15.45
N GLN A 330 41.19 16.71 15.58
CA GLN A 330 42.47 17.18 16.10
C GLN A 330 43.44 17.63 15.00
N GLY A 331 43.01 17.60 13.73
CA GLY A 331 43.81 18.00 12.57
C GLY A 331 44.80 16.91 12.10
N LYS A 332 44.78 15.71 12.70
CA LYS A 332 45.59 14.60 12.24
C LYS A 332 45.03 14.06 10.93
N THR A 333 45.89 13.95 9.94
CA THR A 333 45.51 13.51 8.59
C THR A 333 46.05 12.12 8.28
N ILE A 334 45.22 11.29 7.66
CA ILE A 334 45.57 9.97 7.13
C ILE A 334 45.24 9.91 5.63
N HIS A 335 45.97 9.08 4.89
CA HIS A 335 45.70 8.85 3.47
C HIS A 335 44.86 7.59 3.28
N LEU A 336 43.73 7.75 2.59
CA LEU A 336 42.89 6.64 2.15
C LEU A 336 43.39 6.12 0.81
N GLN A 337 43.09 4.85 0.54
CA GLN A 337 43.39 4.19 -0.72
C GLN A 337 42.08 3.79 -1.40
N ARG A 338 41.94 4.08 -2.70
CA ARG A 338 40.85 3.57 -3.55
C ARG A 338 41.45 2.61 -4.56
N VAL A 339 40.99 1.36 -4.56
CA VAL A 339 41.49 0.28 -5.43
C VAL A 339 40.34 -0.20 -6.30
N THR A 340 40.51 -0.14 -7.63
CA THR A 340 39.61 -0.82 -8.56
C THR A 340 39.99 -2.28 -8.62
N LYS A 341 39.00 -3.16 -8.43
CA LYS A 341 39.14 -4.59 -8.61
C LYS A 341 38.78 -4.86 -10.07
N ASP A 342 39.78 -4.80 -10.95
CA ASP A 342 39.58 -5.23 -12.33
C ASP A 342 39.14 -6.70 -12.33
N GLU A 343 38.11 -7.03 -13.10
CA GLU A 343 37.80 -8.42 -13.45
C GLU A 343 39.07 -9.00 -14.08
N GLY A 344 39.62 -10.04 -13.44
CA GLY A 344 40.80 -10.73 -13.95
C GLY A 344 40.59 -11.13 -15.42
N LYS A 345 41.66 -10.96 -16.20
CA LYS A 345 41.88 -11.56 -17.52
C LYS A 345 41.36 -12.98 -17.66
#